data_AF-A0A5N3S2N4-F1
#
_entry.id   AF-A0A5N3S2N4-F1
#
_cell.length_a   1.000
_cell.length_b   1.000
_cell.length_c   1.000
_cell.angle_alpha   90.00
_cell.angle_beta   90.00
_cell.angle_gamma   90.00
#
_symmetry.space_group_name_H-M   'P 1'
#
loop_
_entity.id
_entity.type
_entity.pdbx_description
1 polymer ?
#
loop_
_entity_poly.entity_id
_entity_poly.type
_entity_poly.pdbx_seq_one_letter_code
_entity_poly.pdbx_strand_id
1 'polypeptide(L)'
;MFRKFVTVSLITMLTGCVLYPTTRDYYKPIVQAGQAETASSGCGYHKAKYDALDQTVGDITVRVYPSLSSEKTLMVNFGLESSQDSDHLKLNAVISNDVQLNEESESLTLTSKYLHDGVYRTWYSSNAFQLTEQPNQLMISVSDSHGKTYQFMFEFTTQSDIYYASINC
;
A
#
# COMPACT_ATOMS: atom_id res chain seq x y z
N MET A 1 -36.50 -33.29 25.24
CA MET A 1 -36.51 -32.79 23.84
C MET A 1 -36.15 -31.30 23.71
N PHE A 2 -35.55 -30.66 24.72
CA PHE A 2 -35.25 -29.20 24.72
C PHE A 2 -33.78 -28.85 24.42
N ARG A 3 -32.85 -29.82 24.45
CA ARG A 3 -31.41 -29.58 24.24
C ARG A 3 -30.98 -29.36 22.79
N LYS A 4 -31.81 -29.76 21.80
CA LYS A 4 -31.46 -29.64 20.38
C LYS A 4 -31.78 -28.26 19.76
N PHE A 5 -32.62 -27.46 20.42
CA PHE A 5 -32.98 -26.12 19.92
C PHE A 5 -31.98 -25.02 20.30
N VAL A 6 -31.23 -25.19 21.40
CA VAL A 6 -30.26 -24.19 21.86
C VAL A 6 -29.02 -24.16 20.96
N THR A 7 -28.61 -25.30 20.40
CA THR A 7 -27.40 -25.39 19.56
C THR A 7 -27.56 -24.75 18.18
N VAL A 8 -28.78 -24.70 17.65
CA VAL A 8 -29.05 -24.11 16.32
C VAL A 8 -29.05 -22.57 16.38
N SER A 9 -29.41 -21.98 17.53
CA SER A 9 -29.46 -20.52 17.68
C SER A 9 -28.08 -19.88 17.91
N LEU A 10 -27.06 -20.65 18.30
CA LEU A 10 -25.70 -20.12 18.51
C LEU A 10 -24.90 -20.02 17.19
N ILE A 11 -25.22 -20.87 16.20
CA ILE A 11 -24.52 -20.90 14.91
C ILE A 11 -24.94 -19.73 14.01
N THR A 12 -26.19 -19.24 14.15
CA THR A 12 -26.67 -18.10 13.36
C THR A 12 -26.09 -16.75 13.79
N MET A 13 -25.59 -16.62 15.03
CA MET A 13 -24.91 -15.39 15.48
C MET A 13 -23.44 -15.29 15.01
N LEU A 14 -22.82 -16.38 14.55
CA LEU A 14 -21.43 -16.42 14.11
C LEU A 14 -21.24 -16.20 12.60
N THR A 15 -22.33 -15.99 11.84
CA THR A 15 -22.27 -15.79 10.37
C THR A 15 -22.58 -14.37 9.94
N GLY A 16 -22.85 -13.46 10.88
CA GLY A 16 -22.97 -12.04 10.59
C GLY A 16 -21.58 -11.41 10.42
N CYS A 17 -21.16 -11.12 9.19
CA CYS A 17 -20.05 -10.21 8.95
C CYS A 17 -20.37 -8.88 9.66
N VAL A 18 -19.71 -8.59 10.77
CA VAL A 18 -19.96 -7.36 11.51
C VAL A 18 -19.40 -6.20 10.71
N LEU A 19 -20.29 -5.36 10.19
CA LEU A 19 -19.95 -4.14 9.48
C LEU A 19 -19.61 -3.07 10.51
N TYR A 20 -18.33 -2.75 10.64
CA TYR A 20 -17.91 -1.65 11.49
C TYR A 20 -17.80 -0.40 10.63
N PRO A 21 -18.70 0.60 10.79
CA PRO A 21 -18.47 1.91 10.22
C PRO A 21 -17.18 2.45 10.85
N THR A 22 -16.24 2.82 10.00
CA THR A 22 -14.94 3.34 10.41
C THR A 22 -14.66 4.63 9.65
N THR A 23 -13.65 5.35 10.12
CA THR A 23 -13.06 6.44 9.36
C THR A 23 -11.60 6.06 9.13
N ARG A 24 -11.14 6.19 7.90
CA ARG A 24 -9.78 5.85 7.53
C ARG A 24 -9.04 7.10 7.06
N ASP A 25 -7.92 7.35 7.71
CA ASP A 25 -6.91 8.29 7.28
C ASP A 25 -5.94 7.55 6.37
N TYR A 26 -5.80 8.01 5.13
CA TYR A 26 -4.92 7.37 4.15
C TYR A 26 -4.44 8.34 3.09
N TYR A 27 -3.42 7.92 2.36
CA TYR A 27 -2.91 8.64 1.21
C TYR A 27 -3.60 8.13 -0.05
N LYS A 28 -4.54 8.91 -0.56
CA LYS A 28 -5.30 8.61 -1.76
C LYS A 28 -4.45 8.85 -3.01
N PRO A 29 -4.42 7.91 -3.96
CA PRO A 29 -3.76 8.07 -5.25
C PRO A 29 -4.17 9.33 -6.02
N ILE A 30 -3.19 10.02 -6.61
CA ILE A 30 -3.39 11.02 -7.66
C ILE A 30 -2.90 10.40 -8.97
N VAL A 31 -3.81 9.77 -9.72
CA VAL A 31 -3.48 9.02 -10.94
C VAL A 31 -2.95 9.95 -12.03
N GLN A 32 -1.74 9.67 -12.52
CA GLN A 32 -1.14 10.35 -13.67
C GLN A 32 -1.20 9.46 -14.93
N ALA A 33 -0.79 10.03 -16.07
CA ALA A 33 -0.76 9.28 -17.33
C ALA A 33 0.14 8.04 -17.23
N GLY A 34 -0.41 6.87 -17.58
CA GLY A 34 0.30 5.59 -17.53
C GLY A 34 0.32 4.92 -16.15
N GLN A 35 -0.44 5.45 -15.18
CA GLN A 35 -0.60 4.85 -13.85
C GLN A 35 -2.02 4.31 -13.66
N ALA A 36 -2.17 3.34 -12.77
CA ALA A 36 -3.47 2.88 -12.30
C ALA A 36 -3.53 2.81 -10.78
N GLU A 37 -4.73 2.97 -10.22
CA GLU A 37 -4.96 2.68 -8.81
C GLU A 37 -4.94 1.17 -8.61
N THR A 38 -4.22 0.71 -7.59
CA THR A 38 -4.17 -0.71 -7.21
C THR A 38 -4.77 -0.92 -5.83
N ALA A 39 -5.27 -2.14 -5.62
CA ALA A 39 -5.84 -2.53 -4.34
C ALA A 39 -4.79 -2.41 -3.23
N SER A 40 -5.25 -1.99 -2.05
CA SER A 40 -4.46 -1.86 -0.85
C SER A 40 -3.76 -3.15 -0.48
N SER A 41 -2.59 -3.03 0.14
CA SER A 41 -1.96 -4.15 0.85
C SER A 41 -2.76 -4.53 2.11
N GLY A 42 -3.63 -3.64 2.60
CA GLY A 42 -4.53 -3.89 3.72
C GLY A 42 -5.89 -4.40 3.25
N CYS A 43 -6.35 -5.49 3.86
CA CYS A 43 -7.65 -6.06 3.55
C CYS A 43 -8.80 -5.33 4.25
N GLY A 44 -10.02 -5.52 3.74
CA GLY A 44 -11.24 -5.23 4.47
C GLY A 44 -11.82 -3.83 4.27
N TYR A 45 -11.08 -2.90 3.68
CA TYR A 45 -11.60 -1.58 3.30
C TYR A 45 -12.39 -1.64 2.00
N HIS A 46 -13.46 -0.85 1.89
CA HIS A 46 -14.35 -0.86 0.72
C HIS A 46 -14.19 0.38 -0.15
N LYS A 47 -14.27 1.56 0.47
CA LYS A 47 -14.15 2.85 -0.23
C LYS A 47 -12.69 3.24 -0.40
N ALA A 48 -11.86 3.05 0.63
CA ALA A 48 -10.42 3.25 0.59
C ALA A 48 -9.67 1.98 0.15
N LYS A 49 -10.33 1.10 -0.62
CA LYS A 49 -9.73 -0.16 -1.08
C LYS A 49 -8.59 0.02 -2.07
N TYR A 50 -8.52 1.18 -2.73
CA TYR A 50 -7.48 1.54 -3.69
C TYR A 50 -6.68 2.72 -3.10
N ASP A 51 -5.60 2.40 -2.39
CA ASP A 51 -4.74 3.38 -1.70
C ASP A 51 -3.29 3.34 -2.20
N ALA A 52 -3.07 2.72 -3.35
CA ALA A 52 -1.78 2.55 -3.96
C ALA A 52 -1.83 2.86 -5.45
N LEU A 53 -0.67 3.15 -6.01
CA LEU A 53 -0.49 3.36 -7.44
C LEU A 53 0.44 2.31 -8.00
N ASP A 54 0.17 1.89 -9.23
CA ASP A 54 1.13 1.17 -10.05
C ASP A 54 1.46 1.91 -11.35
N GLN A 55 2.62 1.58 -11.90
CA GLN A 55 3.07 2.05 -13.20
C GLN A 55 3.88 0.94 -13.87
N THR A 56 3.50 0.61 -15.10
CA THR A 56 4.20 -0.36 -15.93
C THR A 56 4.93 0.34 -17.06
N VAL A 57 6.23 0.05 -17.21
CA VAL A 57 7.06 0.53 -18.33
C VAL A 57 7.87 -0.65 -18.84
N GLY A 58 7.61 -1.07 -20.08
CA GLY A 58 8.22 -2.28 -20.63
C GLY A 58 7.72 -3.52 -19.91
N ASP A 59 8.64 -4.35 -19.40
CA ASP A 59 8.37 -5.55 -18.62
C ASP A 59 8.46 -5.34 -17.09
N ILE A 60 8.70 -4.09 -16.67
CA ILE A 60 8.78 -3.72 -15.26
C ILE A 60 7.49 -3.05 -14.81
N THR A 61 6.92 -3.55 -13.71
CA THR A 61 5.82 -2.90 -13.00
C THR A 61 6.28 -2.50 -11.61
N VAL A 62 6.08 -1.24 -11.26
CA VAL A 62 6.38 -0.69 -9.93
C VAL A 62 5.08 -0.30 -9.26
N ARG A 63 4.90 -0.72 -8.01
CA ARG A 63 3.74 -0.39 -7.15
C ARG A 63 4.21 0.34 -5.90
N VAL A 64 3.48 1.34 -5.45
CA VAL A 64 3.84 2.16 -4.28
C VAL A 64 2.66 2.28 -3.31
N TYR A 65 2.94 1.97 -2.04
CA TYR A 65 1.98 1.91 -0.94
C TYR A 65 2.48 2.78 0.22
N PRO A 66 2.15 4.08 0.25
CA PRO A 66 2.41 4.93 1.41
C PRO A 66 1.46 4.58 2.56
N SER A 67 2.00 4.51 3.78
CA SER A 67 1.23 4.16 4.97
C SER A 67 1.71 4.91 6.20
N LEU A 68 0.78 5.32 7.06
CA LEU A 68 1.07 5.86 8.37
C LEU A 68 1.15 4.71 9.38
N SER A 69 2.32 4.49 9.97
CA SER A 69 2.46 3.53 11.09
C SER A 69 2.09 4.17 12.42
N SER A 70 2.16 5.51 12.51
CA SER A 70 1.60 6.34 13.56
C SER A 70 1.22 7.71 12.97
N GLU A 71 0.58 8.60 13.75
CA GLU A 71 0.24 9.97 13.31
C GLU A 71 1.41 10.75 12.72
N LYS A 72 2.66 10.42 13.10
CA LYS A 72 3.88 11.14 12.68
C LYS A 72 4.92 10.26 12.02
N THR A 73 4.58 9.00 11.70
CA THR A 73 5.54 8.07 11.10
C THR A 73 5.01 7.58 9.76
N LEU A 74 5.68 7.98 8.68
CA LEU A 74 5.42 7.50 7.34
C LEU A 74 6.33 6.32 7.01
N MET A 75 5.76 5.26 6.46
CA MET A 75 6.49 4.17 5.82
C MET A 75 5.96 3.97 4.40
N VAL A 76 6.86 3.73 3.46
CA VAL A 76 6.50 3.46 2.07
C VAL A 76 6.90 2.03 1.72
N ASN A 77 5.93 1.24 1.28
CA ASN A 77 6.20 -0.09 0.74
C ASN A 77 6.15 -0.06 -0.78
N PHE A 78 6.95 -0.92 -1.40
CA PHE A 78 7.10 -0.99 -2.84
C PHE A 78 6.93 -2.43 -3.32
N GLY A 79 6.23 -2.59 -4.43
CA GLY A 79 6.20 -3.83 -5.21
C GLY A 79 6.96 -3.63 -6.51
N LEU A 80 7.80 -4.60 -6.87
CA LEU A 80 8.46 -4.70 -8.16
C LEU A 80 8.06 -6.02 -8.80
N GLU A 81 7.53 -5.96 -10.02
CA GLU A 81 7.38 -7.13 -10.88
C GLU A 81 8.31 -6.98 -12.08
N SER A 82 9.16 -7.99 -12.31
CA SER A 82 10.08 -8.05 -13.44
C SER A 82 10.27 -9.48 -13.94
N SER A 83 10.66 -9.63 -15.21
CA SER A 83 11.14 -10.88 -15.77
C SER A 83 12.53 -11.28 -15.25
N GLN A 84 13.30 -10.33 -14.71
CA GLN A 84 14.68 -10.54 -14.27
C GLN A 84 14.82 -10.55 -12.74
N ASP A 85 15.56 -11.53 -12.22
CA ASP A 85 15.85 -11.64 -10.78
C ASP A 85 16.77 -10.51 -10.28
N SER A 86 17.63 -9.97 -11.14
CA SER A 86 18.60 -8.93 -10.76
C SER A 86 17.99 -7.54 -10.56
N ASP A 87 16.74 -7.34 -10.98
CA ASP A 87 16.11 -6.04 -10.92
C ASP A 87 15.76 -5.66 -9.49
N HIS A 88 15.94 -4.37 -9.22
CA HIS A 88 15.75 -3.81 -7.89
C HIS A 88 15.36 -2.35 -7.98
N LEU A 89 14.82 -1.85 -6.87
CA LEU A 89 14.39 -0.46 -6.73
C LEU A 89 15.33 0.30 -5.80
N LYS A 90 15.53 1.58 -6.12
CA LYS A 90 16.19 2.55 -5.27
C LYS A 90 15.24 3.71 -4.99
N LEU A 91 15.10 4.08 -3.72
CA LEU A 91 14.31 5.26 -3.36
C LEU A 91 15.13 6.51 -3.68
N ASN A 92 14.60 7.39 -4.54
CA ASN A 92 15.27 8.62 -4.88
C ASN A 92 14.89 9.74 -3.91
N ALA A 93 13.58 9.94 -3.73
CA ALA A 93 13.03 11.03 -2.93
C ALA A 93 11.65 10.70 -2.38
N VAL A 94 11.37 11.19 -1.17
CA VAL A 94 10.04 11.32 -0.58
C VAL A 94 9.84 12.77 -0.22
N ILE A 95 8.90 13.44 -0.88
CA ILE A 95 8.60 14.86 -0.69
C ILE A 95 7.21 14.97 -0.08
N SER A 96 7.13 15.76 0.98
CA SER A 96 5.95 15.96 1.83
C SER A 96 5.70 17.47 1.95
N ASN A 97 4.61 17.97 1.36
CA ASN A 97 4.32 19.42 1.28
C ASN A 97 5.57 20.25 0.86
N ASP A 98 6.24 19.85 -0.23
CA ASP A 98 7.49 20.47 -0.73
C ASP A 98 8.74 20.32 0.16
N VAL A 99 8.65 19.60 1.29
CA VAL A 99 9.79 19.24 2.14
C VAL A 99 10.26 17.83 1.81
N GLN A 100 11.52 17.69 1.42
CA GLN A 100 12.14 16.39 1.20
C GLN A 100 12.44 15.71 2.55
N LEU A 101 11.94 14.49 2.74
CA LEU A 101 12.04 13.73 3.99
C LEU A 101 13.30 12.87 4.08
N ASN A 102 13.91 12.52 2.95
CA ASN A 102 15.17 11.77 2.87
C ASN A 102 16.29 12.67 2.32
N GLU A 103 17.48 12.63 2.92
CA GLU A 103 18.59 13.51 2.50
C GLU A 103 19.21 13.06 1.16
N GLU A 104 19.31 11.74 0.95
CA GLU A 104 19.92 11.14 -0.24
C GLU A 104 19.09 9.96 -0.76
N SER A 105 19.45 9.44 -1.93
CA SER A 105 18.81 8.25 -2.46
C SER A 105 19.16 7.01 -1.64
N GLU A 106 18.16 6.33 -1.09
CA GLU A 106 18.30 5.24 -0.15
C GLU A 106 18.13 3.87 -0.79
N SER A 107 18.87 2.88 -0.27
CA SER A 107 18.57 1.47 -0.52
C SER A 107 17.30 1.08 0.23
N LEU A 108 16.42 0.35 -0.44
CA LEU A 108 15.22 -0.18 0.19
C LEU A 108 15.49 -1.51 0.89
N THR A 109 14.79 -1.77 1.99
CA THR A 109 14.88 -3.07 2.70
C THR A 109 14.03 -4.10 1.98
N LEU A 110 14.65 -5.19 1.53
CA LEU A 110 13.94 -6.32 0.93
C LEU A 110 13.08 -7.02 2.01
N THR A 111 11.76 -7.11 1.80
CA THR A 111 10.84 -7.77 2.73
C THR A 111 10.45 -9.17 2.26
N SER A 112 10.21 -9.35 0.96
CA SER A 112 9.95 -10.67 0.38
C SER A 112 10.29 -10.70 -1.11
N LYS A 113 10.55 -11.90 -1.62
CA LYS A 113 10.81 -12.14 -3.04
C LYS A 113 10.38 -13.54 -3.41
N TYR A 114 9.65 -13.67 -4.51
CA TYR A 114 9.25 -14.97 -5.03
C TYR A 114 9.01 -14.92 -6.54
N LEU A 115 9.13 -16.08 -7.19
CA LEU A 115 8.84 -16.27 -8.61
C LEU A 115 7.44 -16.86 -8.76
N HIS A 116 6.61 -16.25 -9.62
CA HIS A 116 5.28 -16.75 -9.94
C HIS A 116 4.98 -16.49 -11.41
N ASP A 117 4.53 -17.52 -12.13
CA ASP A 117 4.23 -17.45 -13.57
C ASP A 117 5.35 -16.82 -14.43
N GLY A 118 6.61 -17.10 -14.08
CA GLY A 118 7.77 -16.56 -14.79
C GLY A 118 8.09 -15.10 -14.49
N VAL A 119 7.42 -14.49 -13.51
CA VAL A 119 7.64 -13.10 -13.08
C VAL A 119 8.13 -13.08 -11.64
N TYR A 120 9.25 -12.41 -11.40
CA TYR A 120 9.76 -12.14 -10.06
C TYR A 120 8.93 -11.03 -9.43
N ARG A 121 8.29 -11.33 -8.30
CA ARG A 121 7.60 -10.38 -7.45
C ARG A 121 8.46 -10.09 -6.24
N THR A 122 8.93 -8.86 -6.14
CA THR A 122 9.83 -8.41 -5.08
C THR A 122 9.19 -7.28 -4.29
N TRP A 123 9.18 -7.40 -2.97
CA TRP A 123 8.61 -6.41 -2.07
C TRP A 123 9.70 -5.75 -1.25
N TYR A 124 9.57 -4.43 -1.11
CA TYR A 124 10.50 -3.63 -0.34
C TYR A 124 9.77 -2.70 0.63
N SER A 125 10.50 -2.24 1.65
CA SER A 125 10.06 -1.20 2.57
C SER A 125 11.14 -0.12 2.72
N SER A 126 10.72 1.13 2.82
CA SER A 126 11.61 2.25 3.16
C SER A 126 11.98 2.22 4.64
N ASN A 127 12.97 3.03 5.01
CA ASN A 127 13.09 3.48 6.40
C ASN A 127 11.84 4.27 6.82
N ALA A 128 11.61 4.39 8.12
CA ALA A 128 10.52 5.19 8.66
C ALA A 128 10.88 6.68 8.59
N PHE A 129 10.04 7.49 7.95
CA PHE A 129 10.19 8.94 7.87
C PHE A 129 9.42 9.61 9.00
N GLN A 130 10.10 10.46 9.76
CA GLN A 130 9.48 11.26 10.80
C GLN A 130 8.86 12.52 10.19
N LEU A 131 7.56 12.67 10.37
CA LEU A 131 6.81 13.80 9.89
C LEU A 131 6.76 14.88 10.98
N THR A 132 7.07 16.11 10.61
CA THR A 132 6.90 17.28 11.49
C THR A 132 5.41 17.60 11.67
N GLU A 133 4.65 17.48 10.58
CA GLU A 133 3.20 17.62 10.48
C GLU A 133 2.65 16.58 9.49
N GLN A 134 1.35 16.31 9.55
CA GLN A 134 0.70 15.40 8.61
C GLN A 134 0.63 16.04 7.22
N PRO A 135 1.27 15.46 6.20
CA PRO A 135 1.32 16.10 4.90
C PRO A 135 0.00 15.96 4.17
N ASN A 136 -0.42 17.05 3.53
CA ASN A 136 -1.59 17.03 2.63
C ASN A 136 -1.23 16.36 1.31
N GLN A 137 0.03 16.41 0.90
CA GLN A 137 0.51 15.82 -0.35
C GLN A 137 1.82 15.09 -0.15
N LEU A 138 1.93 13.94 -0.80
CA LEU A 138 3.16 13.16 -0.92
C LEU A 138 3.53 12.97 -2.38
N MET A 139 4.82 13.14 -2.68
CA MET A 139 5.44 12.70 -3.92
C MET A 139 6.54 11.71 -3.59
N ILE A 140 6.49 10.52 -4.20
CA ILE A 140 7.47 9.45 -4.01
C ILE A 140 8.13 9.19 -5.36
N SER A 141 9.46 9.31 -5.40
CA SER A 141 10.29 9.06 -6.56
C SER A 141 11.16 7.84 -6.34
N VAL A 142 11.09 6.87 -7.24
CA VAL A 142 11.84 5.61 -7.17
C VAL A 142 12.46 5.34 -8.55
N SER A 143 13.65 4.74 -8.58
CA SER A 143 14.29 4.29 -9.82
C SER A 143 14.46 2.79 -9.82
N ASP A 144 14.40 2.18 -11.02
CA ASP A 144 14.80 0.79 -11.22
C ASP A 144 16.30 0.65 -11.50
N SER A 145 16.76 -0.61 -11.57
CA SER A 145 18.11 -1.05 -11.92
C SER A 145 18.59 -0.55 -13.29
N HIS A 146 17.67 -0.15 -14.17
CA HIS A 146 17.97 0.36 -15.51
C HIS A 146 18.06 1.90 -15.54
N GLY A 147 17.87 2.56 -14.40
CA GLY A 147 17.92 4.02 -14.28
C GLY A 147 16.64 4.73 -14.70
N LYS A 148 15.55 4.00 -14.96
CA LYS A 148 14.24 4.61 -15.21
C LYS A 148 13.66 5.08 -13.89
N THR A 149 13.23 6.35 -13.85
CA THR A 149 12.58 6.95 -12.68
C THR A 149 11.06 6.96 -12.83
N TYR A 150 10.38 6.66 -11.73
CA TYR A 150 8.94 6.64 -11.56
C TYR A 150 8.57 7.65 -10.47
N GLN A 151 7.49 8.40 -10.67
CA GLN A 151 7.00 9.39 -9.71
C GLN A 151 5.54 9.10 -9.39
N PHE A 152 5.23 8.97 -8.11
CA PHE A 152 3.90 8.65 -7.61
C PHE A 152 3.44 9.76 -6.68
N MET A 153 2.21 10.25 -6.89
CA MET A 153 1.63 11.35 -6.12
C MET A 153 0.42 10.88 -5.34
N PHE A 154 0.29 11.37 -4.12
CA PHE A 154 -0.80 11.04 -3.22
C PHE A 154 -1.28 12.28 -2.48
N GLU A 155 -2.58 12.32 -2.17
CA GLU A 155 -3.19 13.31 -1.29
C GLU A 155 -3.62 12.65 0.02
N PHE A 156 -3.36 13.30 1.15
CA PHE A 156 -3.90 12.82 2.41
C PHE A 156 -5.41 13.11 2.47
N THR A 157 -6.18 12.09 2.83
CA THR A 157 -7.62 12.22 2.99
C THR A 157 -8.12 11.38 4.16
N THR A 158 -9.19 11.87 4.77
CA THR A 158 -9.99 11.14 5.74
C THR A 158 -11.28 10.72 5.06
N GLN A 159 -11.57 9.41 5.01
CA GLN A 159 -12.77 8.90 4.36
C GLN A 159 -13.56 7.99 5.31
N SER A 160 -14.87 8.22 5.40
CA SER A 160 -15.78 7.25 6.01
C SER A 160 -15.75 5.95 5.21
N ASP A 161 -15.49 4.83 5.85
CA ASP A 161 -15.41 3.52 5.21
C ASP A 161 -16.13 2.44 6.04
N ILE A 162 -16.21 1.24 5.50
CA ILE A 162 -16.66 0.04 6.19
C ILE A 162 -15.48 -0.92 6.21
N TYR A 163 -15.14 -1.41 7.40
CA TYR A 163 -14.08 -2.39 7.57
C TYR A 163 -14.64 -3.80 7.77
N TYR A 164 -14.19 -4.75 6.95
CA TYR A 164 -14.44 -6.17 7.10
C TYR A 164 -13.20 -6.88 7.60
N ALA A 165 -13.26 -7.43 8.82
CA ALA A 165 -12.26 -8.37 9.31
C ALA A 165 -12.45 -9.73 8.60
N SER A 166 -12.11 -9.83 7.32
CA SER A 166 -12.02 -11.11 6.60
C SER A 166 -10.59 -11.64 6.73
N ILE A 167 -10.46 -12.91 7.11
CA ILE A 167 -9.17 -13.62 7.19
C ILE A 167 -8.65 -13.99 5.79
N ASN A 168 -9.54 -13.99 4.78
CA ASN A 168 -9.20 -14.31 3.40
C ASN A 168 -9.29 -13.05 2.53
N CYS A 169 -8.11 -12.62 2.15
CA CYS A 169 -7.70 -11.66 1.15
C CYS A 169 -6.30 -12.12 0.72
#